data_AF-A0A2K3LJH2-F1
#
_entry.id   AF-A0A2K3LJH2-F1
#
_cell.length_a   1.000
_cell.length_b   1.000
_cell.length_c   1.000
_cell.angle_alpha   90.00
_cell.angle_beta   90.00
_cell.angle_gamma   90.00
#
_symmetry.space_group_name_H-M   'P 1'
#
loop_
_entity.id
_entity.type
_entity.pdbx_description
1 polymer ?
#
loop_
_entity_poly.entity_id
_entity_poly.type
_entity_poly.pdbx_seq_one_letter_code
_entity_poly.pdbx_strand_id
1 'polypeptide(L)'
;MCPEDKHASPEDNLKVCTVKGQWEKVEELYRSHPELCTIDINKSRGTALHVAVNDDNEKVVRNLVNLIIKHNKIEALEKKNEKGDTPLHLAASRGFKDICELIIGENGGRKYLIDIDNNNGESPLFLAALSWQKQTFVYLFNFKRSKSDCDNVDGGSSSYSRDLIRNNGDSILHCAIRREFFDLALIIVDKYPDLAVIPNKHGFSPLKLLATRPSAFISGSKMIWWKRILYH
;
A
#
# COMPACT_ATOMS: atom_id res chain seq x y z
N MET A 1 46.42 -5.12 -9.46
CA MET A 1 45.95 -6.38 -8.84
C MET A 1 45.23 -5.99 -7.56
N CYS A 2 43.90 -5.86 -7.59
CA CYS A 2 43.12 -5.67 -6.36
C CYS A 2 43.06 -7.02 -5.63
N PRO A 3 43.09 -7.07 -4.29
CA PRO A 3 43.05 -8.33 -3.58
C PRO A 3 41.70 -8.98 -3.86
N GLU A 4 41.74 -10.24 -4.31
CA GLU A 4 40.56 -11.09 -4.43
C GLU A 4 39.91 -11.21 -3.03
N ASP A 5 38.65 -10.79 -2.96
CA ASP A 5 37.87 -10.72 -1.73
C ASP A 5 37.79 -12.09 -1.04
N LYS A 6 38.33 -12.14 0.18
CA LYS A 6 38.16 -13.23 1.13
C LYS A 6 36.67 -13.37 1.47
N HIS A 7 36.03 -14.44 0.98
CA HIS A 7 34.70 -14.96 1.34
C HIS A 7 33.68 -13.92 1.85
N ALA A 8 33.11 -13.11 0.94
CA ALA A 8 31.92 -12.32 1.25
C ALA A 8 30.80 -13.25 1.76
N SER A 9 30.18 -12.87 2.89
CA SER A 9 29.14 -13.70 3.52
C SER A 9 27.94 -13.88 2.57
N PRO A 10 27.11 -14.93 2.75
CA PRO A 10 25.87 -15.07 1.97
C PRO A 10 24.97 -13.82 2.04
N GLU A 11 25.00 -13.12 3.18
CA GLU A 11 24.29 -11.86 3.39
C GLU A 11 24.85 -10.72 2.53
N ASP A 12 26.17 -10.56 2.48
CA ASP A 12 26.82 -9.53 1.65
C ASP A 12 26.60 -9.81 0.16
N ASN A 13 26.65 -11.08 -0.24
CA ASN A 13 26.34 -11.51 -1.60
C ASN A 13 24.89 -11.20 -1.97
N LEU A 14 23.92 -11.45 -1.06
CA LEU A 14 22.52 -11.08 -1.27
C LEU A 14 22.37 -9.59 -1.51
N LYS A 15 22.98 -8.75 -0.67
CA LYS A 15 22.93 -7.28 -0.78
C LYS A 15 23.46 -6.82 -2.13
N VAL A 16 24.66 -7.28 -2.51
CA VAL A 16 25.30 -6.90 -3.77
C VAL A 16 24.50 -7.37 -4.97
N CYS A 17 24.02 -8.62 -4.99
CA CYS A 17 23.26 -9.16 -6.12
C CYS A 17 21.91 -8.46 -6.28
N THR A 18 21.22 -8.16 -5.19
CA THR A 18 19.94 -7.44 -5.23
C THR A 18 20.10 -6.03 -5.79
N VAL A 19 21.09 -5.27 -5.31
CA VAL A 19 21.35 -3.89 -5.80
C VAL A 19 21.72 -3.88 -7.28
N LYS A 20 22.38 -4.93 -7.77
CA LYS A 20 22.74 -5.10 -9.19
C LYS A 20 21.62 -5.71 -10.05
N GLY A 21 20.47 -6.07 -9.48
CA GLY A 21 19.38 -6.73 -10.20
C GLY A 21 19.71 -8.14 -10.70
N GLN A 22 20.67 -8.82 -10.06
CA GLN A 22 21.08 -10.20 -10.42
C GLN A 22 20.13 -11.22 -9.77
N TRP A 23 18.87 -11.21 -10.21
CA TRP A 23 17.77 -11.93 -9.55
C TRP A 23 17.93 -13.44 -9.56
N GLU A 24 18.53 -14.02 -10.60
CA GLU A 24 18.82 -15.47 -10.66
C GLU A 24 19.72 -15.90 -9.50
N LYS A 25 20.72 -15.08 -9.14
CA LYS A 25 21.59 -15.33 -7.99
C LYS A 25 20.88 -15.12 -6.66
N VAL A 26 19.99 -14.12 -6.59
CA VAL A 26 19.15 -13.90 -5.40
C VAL A 26 18.26 -15.13 -5.15
N GLU A 27 17.68 -15.68 -6.21
CA GLU A 27 16.87 -16.91 -6.12
C GLU A 27 17.72 -18.13 -5.70
N GLU A 28 18.93 -18.28 -6.23
CA GLU A 28 19.87 -19.34 -5.81
C GLU A 28 20.23 -19.21 -4.32
N LEU A 29 20.50 -17.99 -3.86
CA LEU A 29 20.75 -17.69 -2.45
C LEU A 29 19.52 -18.04 -1.59
N TYR A 30 18.30 -17.72 -2.01
CA TYR A 30 17.08 -18.09 -1.29
C TYR A 30 16.86 -19.61 -1.23
N ARG A 31 17.22 -20.35 -2.29
CA ARG A 31 17.13 -21.82 -2.31
C ARG A 31 18.12 -22.49 -1.36
N SER A 32 19.33 -21.94 -1.26
CA SER A 32 20.43 -22.51 -0.46
C SER A 32 20.43 -22.01 1.00
N HIS A 33 19.97 -20.79 1.23
CA HIS A 33 20.00 -20.07 2.50
C HIS A 33 18.66 -19.33 2.74
N PRO A 34 17.57 -20.04 3.04
CA PRO A 34 16.23 -19.43 3.13
C PRO A 34 16.08 -18.33 4.19
N GLU A 35 16.92 -18.32 5.23
CA GLU A 35 16.98 -17.27 6.25
C GLU A 35 17.24 -15.87 5.66
N LEU A 36 17.90 -15.81 4.50
CA LEU A 36 18.19 -14.58 3.76
C LEU A 36 16.94 -13.85 3.28
N CYS A 37 15.77 -14.49 3.25
CA CYS A 37 14.51 -13.87 2.84
C CYS A 37 14.12 -12.66 3.71
N THR A 38 14.59 -12.63 4.96
CA THR A 38 14.24 -11.61 5.95
C THR A 38 15.29 -10.52 6.12
N ILE A 39 16.43 -10.65 5.44
CA ILE A 39 17.56 -9.73 5.53
C ILE A 39 17.23 -8.42 4.80
N ASP A 40 17.51 -7.32 5.49
CA ASP A 40 17.39 -5.99 4.94
C ASP A 40 18.60 -5.69 4.04
N ILE A 41 18.33 -5.34 2.78
CA ILE A 41 19.35 -4.98 1.78
C ILE A 41 20.03 -3.68 2.18
N ASN A 42 19.23 -2.73 2.67
CA ASN A 42 19.65 -1.62 3.51
C ASN A 42 18.41 -1.03 4.21
N LYS A 43 18.62 -0.12 5.17
CA LYS A 43 17.55 0.49 5.98
C LYS A 43 16.42 1.10 5.11
N SER A 44 16.78 1.84 4.07
CA SER A 44 15.80 2.53 3.20
C SER A 44 15.01 1.60 2.28
N ARG A 45 15.64 0.53 1.78
CA ARG A 45 15.07 -0.36 0.76
C ARG A 45 14.27 -1.52 1.35
N GLY A 46 14.57 -1.96 2.57
CA GLY A 46 14.01 -3.19 3.13
C GLY A 46 14.64 -4.44 2.51
N THR A 47 13.88 -5.53 2.45
CA THR A 47 14.32 -6.83 1.91
C THR A 47 14.45 -6.84 0.37
N ALA A 48 15.02 -7.92 -0.20
CA ALA A 48 15.09 -8.06 -1.66
C ALA A 48 13.71 -8.04 -2.32
N LEU A 49 12.67 -8.54 -1.64
CA LEU A 49 11.30 -8.49 -2.13
C LEU A 49 10.77 -7.05 -2.25
N HIS A 50 11.12 -6.14 -1.33
CA HIS A 50 10.76 -4.73 -1.47
C HIS A 50 11.40 -4.11 -2.71
N VAL A 51 12.66 -4.44 -2.99
CA VAL A 51 13.38 -3.96 -4.18
C VAL A 51 12.73 -4.49 -5.45
N ALA A 52 12.44 -5.80 -5.52
CA ALA A 52 11.78 -6.40 -6.68
C ALA A 52 10.40 -5.78 -6.97
N VAL A 53 9.61 -5.48 -5.92
CA VAL A 53 8.33 -4.77 -6.06
C VAL A 53 8.54 -3.33 -6.54
N ASN A 54 9.54 -2.64 -6.01
CA ASN A 54 9.84 -1.26 -6.43
C ASN A 54 10.27 -1.18 -7.90
N ASP A 55 10.92 -2.22 -8.41
CA ASP A 55 11.40 -2.33 -9.77
C ASP A 55 10.32 -2.85 -10.75
N ASP A 56 9.08 -3.06 -10.28
CA ASP A 56 7.93 -3.58 -11.06
C ASP A 56 8.23 -4.90 -11.80
N ASN A 57 9.07 -5.74 -11.23
CA ASN A 57 9.46 -6.99 -11.85
C ASN A 57 8.56 -8.14 -11.39
N GLU A 58 7.37 -8.25 -11.97
CA GLU A 58 6.36 -9.24 -11.58
C GLU A 58 6.91 -10.67 -11.56
N LYS A 59 7.72 -11.06 -12.56
CA LYS A 59 8.31 -12.40 -12.65
C LYS A 59 9.23 -12.69 -11.46
N VAL A 60 10.09 -11.73 -11.12
CA VAL A 60 10.99 -11.86 -9.96
C VAL A 60 10.18 -11.89 -8.67
N VAL A 61 9.19 -11.00 -8.50
CA VAL A 61 8.31 -11.02 -7.33
C VAL A 61 7.65 -12.38 -7.17
N ARG A 62 7.08 -12.94 -8.25
CA ARG A 62 6.46 -14.27 -8.25
C ARG A 62 7.44 -15.35 -7.79
N ASN A 63 8.66 -15.34 -8.32
CA ASN A 63 9.70 -16.31 -7.95
C ASN A 63 10.12 -16.17 -6.48
N LEU A 64 10.37 -14.95 -6.01
CA LEU A 64 10.77 -14.70 -4.61
C LEU A 64 9.64 -15.08 -3.64
N VAL A 65 8.39 -14.71 -3.93
CA VAL A 65 7.21 -15.10 -3.14
C VAL A 65 7.06 -16.63 -3.10
N ASN A 66 7.22 -17.31 -4.23
CA ASN A 66 7.18 -18.78 -4.28
C ASN A 66 8.26 -19.44 -3.44
N LEU A 67 9.50 -18.92 -3.47
CA LEU A 67 10.60 -19.41 -2.63
C LEU A 67 10.32 -19.16 -1.14
N ILE A 68 9.85 -17.98 -0.79
CA ILE A 68 9.44 -17.62 0.57
C ILE A 68 8.40 -18.61 1.12
N ILE A 69 7.34 -18.90 0.34
CA ILE A 69 6.29 -19.85 0.73
C ILE A 69 6.85 -21.27 0.83
N LYS A 70 7.60 -21.71 -0.17
CA LYS A 70 8.18 -23.06 -0.23
C LYS A 70 9.07 -23.37 0.98
N HIS A 71 9.80 -22.38 1.48
CA HIS A 71 10.69 -22.51 2.62
C HIS A 71 10.04 -22.09 3.96
N ASN A 72 8.73 -21.85 3.99
CA ASN A 72 7.99 -21.44 5.18
C ASN A 72 8.58 -20.19 5.87
N LYS A 73 8.97 -19.20 5.07
CA LYS A 73 9.53 -17.91 5.51
C LYS A 73 8.54 -16.76 5.38
N ILE A 74 7.26 -17.03 5.68
CA ILE A 74 6.14 -16.11 5.45
C ILE A 74 6.37 -14.76 6.14
N GLU A 75 7.11 -14.73 7.25
CA GLU A 75 7.52 -13.51 7.95
C GLU A 75 8.27 -12.50 7.05
N ALA A 76 8.91 -12.96 5.96
CA ALA A 76 9.55 -12.10 4.97
C ALA A 76 8.55 -11.19 4.22
N LEU A 77 7.28 -11.59 4.13
CA LEU A 77 6.20 -10.78 3.53
C LEU A 77 5.70 -9.68 4.47
N GLU A 78 5.97 -9.83 5.77
CA GLU A 78 5.56 -8.90 6.84
C GLU A 78 6.69 -7.93 7.22
N LYS A 79 7.91 -8.20 6.74
CA LYS A 79 9.07 -7.33 6.96
C LYS A 79 8.74 -5.92 6.50
N LYS A 80 9.12 -4.96 7.35
CA LYS A 80 8.91 -3.54 7.14
C LYS A 80 10.23 -2.86 6.81
N ASN A 81 10.23 -1.97 5.81
CA ASN A 81 11.35 -1.07 5.57
C ASN A 81 11.38 0.08 6.61
N GLU A 82 12.29 1.05 6.46
CA GLU A 82 12.41 2.22 7.36
C GLU A 82 11.13 3.07 7.50
N LYS A 83 10.23 3.06 6.50
CA LYS A 83 8.93 3.75 6.59
C LYS A 83 7.86 2.92 7.29
N GLY A 84 8.17 1.69 7.67
CA GLY A 84 7.18 0.73 8.16
C GLY A 84 6.44 0.02 7.03
N ASP A 85 6.76 0.31 5.76
CA ASP A 85 6.05 -0.26 4.62
C ASP A 85 6.48 -1.72 4.43
N THR A 86 5.51 -2.62 4.27
CA THR A 86 5.73 -3.98 3.76
C THR A 86 5.83 -3.98 2.22
N PRO A 87 6.21 -5.09 1.57
CA PRO A 87 6.17 -5.17 0.10
C PRO A 87 4.77 -4.89 -0.47
N LEU A 88 3.70 -5.26 0.27
CA LEU A 88 2.32 -4.99 -0.16
C LEU A 88 1.99 -3.49 -0.14
N HIS A 89 2.53 -2.71 0.80
CA HIS A 89 2.39 -1.24 0.81
C HIS A 89 3.01 -0.61 -0.45
N LEU A 90 4.20 -1.08 -0.84
CA LEU A 90 4.90 -0.58 -2.03
C LEU A 90 4.13 -0.91 -3.32
N ALA A 91 3.58 -2.12 -3.43
CA ALA A 91 2.76 -2.52 -4.56
C ALA A 91 1.46 -1.72 -4.64
N ALA A 92 0.80 -1.53 -3.48
CA ALA A 92 -0.45 -0.81 -3.38
C ALA A 92 -0.32 0.67 -3.76
N SER A 93 0.71 1.35 -3.25
CA SER A 93 0.98 2.76 -3.58
C SER A 93 1.32 3.00 -5.05
N ARG A 94 1.93 2.01 -5.73
CA ARG A 94 2.29 2.08 -7.15
C ARG A 94 1.20 1.63 -8.11
N GLY A 95 0.13 1.01 -7.60
CA GLY A 95 -0.96 0.52 -8.44
C GLY A 95 -0.68 -0.83 -9.09
N PHE A 96 0.31 -1.59 -8.58
CA PHE A 96 0.68 -2.89 -9.11
C PHE A 96 -0.28 -3.97 -8.61
N LYS A 97 -1.51 -3.95 -9.14
CA LYS A 97 -2.59 -4.88 -8.76
C LYS A 97 -2.15 -6.34 -8.87
N ASP A 98 -1.44 -6.72 -9.94
CA ASP A 98 -1.03 -8.11 -10.15
C ASP A 98 0.09 -8.53 -9.18
N ILE A 99 0.99 -7.62 -8.81
CA ILE A 99 1.95 -7.83 -7.72
C ILE A 99 1.23 -7.96 -6.36
N CYS A 100 0.19 -7.16 -6.09
CA CYS A 100 -0.63 -7.34 -4.89
C CYS A 100 -1.27 -8.73 -4.87
N GLU A 101 -1.75 -9.22 -6.01
CA GLU A 101 -2.32 -10.55 -6.18
C GLU A 101 -1.32 -11.67 -5.90
N LEU A 102 -0.08 -11.54 -6.37
CA LEU A 102 1.00 -12.45 -6.04
C LEU A 102 1.30 -12.50 -4.54
N ILE A 103 1.43 -11.33 -3.92
CA ILE A 103 1.77 -11.23 -2.50
C ILE A 103 0.64 -11.77 -1.62
N ILE A 104 -0.61 -11.48 -1.94
CA ILE A 104 -1.78 -11.97 -1.18
C ILE A 104 -2.07 -13.45 -1.47
N GLY A 105 -1.71 -13.91 -2.67
CA GLY A 105 -2.06 -15.22 -3.21
C GLY A 105 -3.45 -15.21 -3.85
N GLU A 106 -3.61 -15.93 -4.96
CA GLU A 106 -4.84 -15.97 -5.79
C GLU A 106 -6.11 -16.26 -4.99
N ASN A 107 -6.03 -17.12 -3.96
CA ASN A 107 -7.15 -17.48 -3.10
C ASN A 107 -7.27 -16.63 -1.81
N GLY A 108 -6.53 -15.53 -1.69
CA GLY A 108 -6.58 -14.68 -0.50
C GLY A 108 -5.91 -15.28 0.75
N GLY A 109 -5.04 -16.29 0.57
CA GLY A 109 -4.41 -17.03 1.68
C GLY A 109 -3.58 -16.16 2.62
N ARG A 110 -3.14 -14.98 2.17
CA ARG A 110 -2.35 -14.01 2.96
C ARG A 110 -3.03 -12.65 3.06
N LYS A 111 -4.37 -12.61 3.04
CA LYS A 111 -5.14 -11.35 3.13
C LYS A 111 -4.88 -10.54 4.40
N TYR A 112 -4.39 -11.17 5.47
CA TYR A 112 -4.03 -10.49 6.72
C TYR A 112 -2.92 -9.42 6.50
N LEU A 113 -2.13 -9.53 5.43
CA LEU A 113 -1.13 -8.52 5.05
C LEU A 113 -1.76 -7.14 4.74
N ILE A 114 -3.06 -7.09 4.41
CA ILE A 114 -3.81 -5.85 4.17
C ILE A 114 -4.04 -5.09 5.48
N ASP A 115 -3.96 -5.75 6.63
CA ASP A 115 -4.23 -5.18 7.96
C ASP A 115 -2.96 -4.68 8.66
N ILE A 116 -1.79 -4.81 8.02
CA ILE A 116 -0.53 -4.34 8.59
C ILE A 116 -0.39 -2.86 8.30
N ASP A 117 -0.25 -2.04 9.34
CA ASP A 117 0.00 -0.60 9.18
C ASP A 117 1.50 -0.28 9.12
N ASN A 118 1.86 0.73 8.34
CA ASN A 118 3.20 1.33 8.36
C ASN A 118 3.42 2.27 9.57
N ASN A 119 4.55 2.96 9.63
CA ASN A 119 4.89 3.84 10.77
C ASN A 119 3.94 5.06 10.89
N ASN A 120 3.19 5.37 9.84
CA ASN A 120 2.18 6.42 9.84
C ASN A 120 0.78 5.89 10.20
N GLY A 121 0.60 4.61 10.50
CA GLY A 121 -0.72 4.02 10.70
C GLY A 121 -1.49 3.86 9.40
N GLU A 122 -0.79 3.74 8.26
CA GLU A 122 -1.41 3.63 6.94
C GLU A 122 -1.31 2.17 6.49
N SER A 123 -2.46 1.55 6.20
CA SER A 123 -2.54 0.22 5.58
C SER A 123 -2.17 0.27 4.09
N PRO A 124 -1.89 -0.88 3.42
CA PRO A 124 -1.74 -0.92 1.97
C PRO A 124 -2.96 -0.34 1.23
N LEU A 125 -4.17 -0.59 1.73
CA LEU A 125 -5.40 -0.01 1.18
C LEU A 125 -5.39 1.52 1.28
N PHE A 126 -4.95 2.07 2.41
CA PHE A 126 -4.79 3.51 2.60
C PHE A 126 -3.82 4.10 1.56
N LEU A 127 -2.67 3.46 1.34
CA LEU A 127 -1.68 3.94 0.37
C LEU A 127 -2.17 3.87 -1.08
N ALA A 128 -2.96 2.86 -1.44
CA ALA A 128 -3.62 2.79 -2.75
C ALA A 128 -4.58 3.98 -2.95
N ALA A 129 -5.37 4.34 -1.93
CA ALA A 129 -6.25 5.52 -1.99
C ALA A 129 -5.44 6.82 -2.07
N LEU A 130 -4.44 6.98 -1.18
CA LEU A 130 -3.60 8.18 -1.10
C LEU A 130 -2.88 8.49 -2.42
N SER A 131 -2.53 7.43 -3.17
CA SER A 131 -1.76 7.51 -4.42
C SER A 131 -2.63 7.45 -5.68
N TRP A 132 -3.96 7.54 -5.56
CA TRP A 132 -4.90 7.39 -6.70
C TRP A 132 -4.68 6.08 -7.47
N GLN A 133 -4.59 4.95 -6.78
CA GLN A 133 -4.48 3.65 -7.43
C GLN A 133 -5.83 2.95 -7.41
N LYS A 134 -6.77 3.45 -8.22
CA LYS A 134 -8.19 3.05 -8.20
C LYS A 134 -8.38 1.54 -8.34
N GLN A 135 -7.74 0.91 -9.33
CA GLN A 135 -7.92 -0.52 -9.58
C GLN A 135 -7.38 -1.37 -8.42
N THR A 136 -6.20 -1.02 -7.91
CA THR A 136 -5.58 -1.70 -6.77
C THR A 136 -6.35 -1.47 -5.48
N PHE A 137 -6.89 -0.27 -5.27
CA PHE A 137 -7.77 0.03 -4.15
C PHE A 137 -9.01 -0.87 -4.17
N VAL A 138 -9.71 -0.96 -5.30
CA VAL A 138 -10.90 -1.81 -5.46
C VAL A 138 -10.54 -3.29 -5.22
N TYR A 139 -9.41 -3.74 -5.77
CA TYR A 139 -8.91 -5.10 -5.56
C TYR A 139 -8.70 -5.40 -4.07
N LEU A 140 -7.91 -4.58 -3.35
CA LEU A 140 -7.63 -4.77 -1.92
C LEU A 140 -8.90 -4.67 -1.06
N PHE A 141 -9.81 -3.77 -1.41
CA PHE A 141 -11.10 -3.60 -0.74
C PHE A 141 -11.97 -4.86 -0.81
N ASN A 142 -12.04 -5.51 -1.98
CA ASN A 142 -12.85 -6.72 -2.15
C ASN A 142 -12.35 -7.88 -1.28
N PHE A 143 -11.03 -8.02 -1.08
CA PHE A 143 -10.48 -9.05 -0.19
C PHE A 143 -10.81 -8.83 1.29
N LYS A 144 -10.92 -7.57 1.73
CA LYS A 144 -11.38 -7.25 3.08
C LYS A 144 -12.87 -7.61 3.30
N ARG A 145 -13.72 -7.36 2.31
CA ARG A 145 -15.17 -7.59 2.41
C ARG A 145 -15.59 -9.06 2.46
N SER A 146 -14.77 -9.98 1.93
CA SER A 146 -15.09 -11.43 1.95
C SER A 146 -15.26 -12.04 3.35
N LYS A 147 -15.10 -11.27 4.44
CA LYS A 147 -15.37 -11.67 5.83
C LYS A 147 -16.74 -11.18 6.36
N SER A 148 -17.42 -10.22 5.72
CA SER A 148 -18.63 -9.62 6.29
C SER A 148 -19.94 -10.38 6.01
N ASP A 149 -19.93 -11.40 5.16
CA ASP A 149 -21.16 -12.16 4.85
C ASP A 149 -21.47 -13.28 5.85
N CYS A 150 -20.65 -13.45 6.91
CA CYS A 150 -20.94 -14.40 8.00
C CYS A 150 -21.35 -13.75 9.34
N ASP A 151 -21.28 -12.42 9.47
CA ASP A 151 -21.61 -11.74 10.73
C ASP A 151 -22.83 -10.82 10.54
N ASN A 152 -24.02 -11.45 10.49
CA ASN A 152 -25.26 -10.77 10.86
C ASN A 152 -25.23 -10.49 12.37
N VAL A 153 -24.70 -9.33 12.79
CA VAL A 153 -24.95 -8.79 14.12
C VAL A 153 -25.02 -7.26 14.05
N ASP A 154 -26.22 -6.74 14.31
CA ASP A 154 -26.59 -5.41 14.79
C ASP A 154 -25.75 -4.19 14.37
N GLY A 155 -26.40 -3.27 13.65
CA GLY A 155 -26.68 -1.93 14.18
C GLY A 155 -25.55 -1.08 14.79
N GLY A 156 -24.29 -1.30 14.44
CA GLY A 156 -23.14 -0.61 15.03
C GLY A 156 -22.15 -0.13 13.98
N SER A 157 -22.37 1.09 13.45
CA SER A 157 -21.32 1.89 12.80
C SER A 157 -20.13 2.04 13.77
N SER A 158 -18.98 1.43 13.49
CA SER A 158 -17.70 1.73 14.18
C SER A 158 -16.45 0.99 13.64
N SER A 159 -16.54 -0.28 13.22
CA SER A 159 -15.32 -1.09 13.00
C SER A 159 -14.57 -0.81 11.68
N TYR A 160 -15.29 -0.44 10.61
CA TYR A 160 -14.69 -0.25 9.27
C TYR A 160 -13.79 1.00 9.13
N SER A 161 -13.79 1.88 10.13
CA SER A 161 -13.14 3.20 10.04
C SER A 161 -11.67 3.19 10.42
N ARG A 162 -11.14 2.17 11.13
CA ARG A 162 -9.76 2.21 11.65
C ARG A 162 -8.70 2.13 10.55
N ASP A 163 -8.82 1.21 9.60
CA ASP A 163 -7.79 0.98 8.56
C ASP A 163 -7.74 2.10 7.50
N LEU A 164 -8.71 3.00 7.58
CA LEU A 164 -8.87 4.16 6.71
C LEU A 164 -8.44 5.45 7.40
N ILE A 165 -7.95 5.39 8.64
CA ILE A 165 -7.53 6.54 9.45
C ILE A 165 -6.08 6.35 9.89
N ARG A 166 -5.21 7.27 9.47
CA ARG A 166 -3.78 7.23 9.84
C ARG A 166 -3.51 7.83 11.21
N ASN A 167 -2.28 7.74 11.70
CA ASN A 167 -1.86 8.14 13.05
C ASN A 167 -2.21 9.58 13.45
N ASN A 168 -2.36 10.51 12.50
CA ASN A 168 -2.77 11.89 12.80
C ASN A 168 -4.31 12.10 12.79
N GLY A 169 -5.09 11.04 12.64
CA GLY A 169 -6.55 11.07 12.55
C GLY A 169 -7.10 11.40 11.16
N ASP A 170 -6.26 11.70 10.16
CA ASP A 170 -6.76 11.88 8.81
C ASP A 170 -7.27 10.54 8.26
N SER A 171 -8.53 10.54 7.83
CA SER A 171 -9.07 9.49 6.98
C SER A 171 -8.58 9.57 5.53
N ILE A 172 -8.77 8.50 4.75
CA ILE A 172 -8.55 8.54 3.30
C ILE A 172 -9.33 9.67 2.62
N LEU A 173 -10.50 10.05 3.16
CA LEU A 173 -11.32 11.15 2.63
C LEU A 173 -10.68 12.51 2.91
N HIS A 174 -10.07 12.71 4.09
CA HIS A 174 -9.27 13.91 4.35
C HIS A 174 -8.16 14.06 3.32
N CYS A 175 -7.44 12.97 3.02
CA CYS A 175 -6.35 12.96 2.06
C CYS A 175 -6.83 13.23 0.63
N ALA A 176 -7.92 12.60 0.19
CA ALA A 176 -8.49 12.82 -1.14
C ALA A 176 -8.92 14.28 -1.34
N ILE A 177 -9.65 14.86 -0.37
CA ILE A 177 -10.03 16.27 -0.40
C ILE A 177 -8.79 17.16 -0.35
N ARG A 178 -7.79 16.82 0.46
CA ARG A 178 -6.56 17.61 0.58
C ARG A 178 -5.78 17.73 -0.73
N ARG A 179 -5.85 16.68 -1.56
CA ARG A 179 -5.20 16.57 -2.86
C ARG A 179 -6.10 16.96 -4.03
N GLU A 180 -7.33 17.39 -3.76
CA GLU A 180 -8.36 17.72 -4.77
C GLU A 180 -8.74 16.55 -5.67
N PHE A 181 -8.64 15.34 -5.12
CA PHE A 181 -9.02 14.11 -5.80
C PHE A 181 -10.54 13.89 -5.66
N PHE A 182 -11.34 14.80 -6.22
CA PHE A 182 -12.79 14.83 -5.98
C PHE A 182 -13.52 13.58 -6.50
N ASP A 183 -13.10 13.02 -7.64
CA ASP A 183 -13.69 11.76 -8.14
C ASP A 183 -13.48 10.61 -7.15
N LEU A 184 -12.28 10.51 -6.58
CA LEU A 184 -11.98 9.53 -5.55
C LEU A 184 -12.72 9.86 -4.24
N ALA A 185 -12.81 11.13 -3.86
CA ALA A 185 -13.57 11.55 -2.68
C ALA A 185 -15.06 11.18 -2.79
N LEU A 186 -15.65 11.31 -3.99
CA LEU A 186 -17.02 10.89 -4.29
C LEU A 186 -17.18 9.36 -4.15
N ILE A 187 -16.24 8.58 -4.68
CA ILE A 187 -16.24 7.11 -4.50
C ILE A 187 -16.10 6.75 -3.01
N ILE A 188 -15.24 7.46 -2.27
CA ILE A 188 -15.01 7.19 -0.84
C ILE A 188 -16.24 7.51 -0.01
N VAL A 189 -16.90 8.66 -0.23
CA VAL A 189 -18.09 9.03 0.56
C VAL A 189 -19.30 8.17 0.22
N ASP A 190 -19.42 7.72 -1.04
CA ASP A 190 -20.42 6.73 -1.46
C ASP A 190 -20.25 5.39 -0.71
N LYS A 191 -19.00 4.93 -0.56
CA LYS A 191 -18.69 3.67 0.12
C LYS A 191 -18.62 3.77 1.64
N TYR A 192 -18.24 4.94 2.17
CA TYR A 192 -17.96 5.18 3.58
C TYR A 192 -18.51 6.56 4.01
N PRO A 193 -19.84 6.72 4.06
CA PRO A 193 -20.45 8.00 4.37
C PRO A 193 -20.05 8.55 5.75
N ASP A 194 -19.83 7.65 6.73
CA ASP A 194 -19.42 8.01 8.09
C ASP A 194 -18.09 8.79 8.13
N LEU A 195 -17.18 8.57 7.17
CA LEU A 195 -15.92 9.30 7.10
C LEU A 195 -16.11 10.80 6.90
N ALA A 196 -17.22 11.25 6.30
CA ALA A 196 -17.46 12.67 6.00
C ALA A 196 -17.54 13.56 7.24
N VAL A 197 -17.92 12.98 8.40
CA VAL A 197 -18.15 13.70 9.65
C VAL A 197 -17.10 13.42 10.72
N ILE A 198 -16.30 12.36 10.59
CA ILE A 198 -15.28 12.00 11.59
C ILE A 198 -14.13 13.04 11.57
N PRO A 199 -13.85 13.73 12.70
CA PRO A 199 -12.76 14.69 12.76
C PRO A 199 -11.40 13.99 12.92
N ASN A 200 -10.37 14.57 12.32
CA ASN A 200 -8.98 14.19 12.61
C ASN A 200 -8.53 14.71 14.00
N LYS A 201 -7.27 14.44 14.39
CA LYS A 201 -6.73 14.88 15.69
C LYS A 201 -6.65 16.41 15.84
N HIS A 202 -6.82 17.16 14.75
CA HIS A 202 -6.89 18.62 14.76
C HIS A 202 -8.33 19.16 14.84
N GLY A 203 -9.34 18.28 14.95
CA GLY A 203 -10.75 18.67 15.03
C GLY A 203 -11.41 19.00 13.68
N PHE A 204 -10.72 18.78 12.57
CA PHE A 204 -11.29 19.01 11.23
C PHE A 204 -11.94 17.73 10.74
N SER A 205 -13.23 17.77 10.38
CA SER A 205 -13.84 16.73 9.53
C SER A 205 -13.50 16.96 8.06
N PRO A 206 -13.64 15.94 7.17
CA PRO A 206 -13.43 16.14 5.75
C PRO A 206 -14.33 17.21 5.14
N LEU A 207 -15.59 17.32 5.58
CA LEU A 207 -16.48 18.39 5.14
C LEU A 207 -15.98 19.78 5.56
N LYS A 208 -15.47 19.91 6.80
CA LYS A 208 -14.88 21.18 7.25
C LYS A 208 -13.63 21.52 6.45
N LEU A 209 -12.80 20.52 6.13
CA LEU A 209 -11.63 20.67 5.28
C LEU A 209 -11.99 21.05 3.84
N LEU A 210 -13.08 20.50 3.29
CA LEU A 210 -13.57 20.85 1.95
C LEU A 210 -13.98 22.33 1.90
N ALA A 211 -14.70 22.79 2.92
CA ALA A 211 -15.16 24.19 3.02
C ALA A 211 -14.01 25.20 3.05
N THR A 212 -12.80 24.81 3.47
CA THR A 212 -11.61 25.66 3.44
C THR A 212 -10.87 25.63 2.10
N ARG A 213 -11.42 24.98 1.05
CA ARG A 213 -10.84 24.94 -0.30
C ARG A 213 -11.64 25.78 -1.30
N PRO A 214 -11.20 27.01 -1.60
CA PRO A 214 -11.87 27.84 -2.61
C PRO A 214 -11.88 27.21 -4.01
N SER A 215 -10.88 26.38 -4.35
CA SER A 215 -10.79 25.61 -5.59
C SER A 215 -11.92 24.58 -5.77
N ALA A 216 -12.52 24.12 -4.67
CA ALA A 216 -13.64 23.17 -4.70
C ALA A 216 -14.98 23.82 -5.07
N PHE A 217 -15.08 25.16 -5.05
CA PHE A 217 -16.32 25.89 -5.29
C PHE A 217 -16.16 26.90 -6.43
N ILE A 218 -16.98 26.75 -7.47
CA ILE A 218 -16.98 27.59 -8.68
C ILE A 218 -17.12 29.10 -8.36
N SER A 219 -17.77 29.46 -7.25
CA SER A 219 -17.95 30.86 -6.83
C SER A 219 -16.65 31.54 -6.36
N GLY A 220 -15.58 30.79 -6.08
CA GLY A 220 -14.30 31.30 -5.58
C GLY A 220 -13.25 31.58 -6.67
N SER A 221 -13.49 31.14 -7.90
CA SER A 221 -12.58 31.35 -9.04
C SER A 221 -13.32 32.14 -10.13
N LYS A 222 -12.84 33.36 -10.45
CA LYS A 222 -13.41 34.21 -11.51
C LYS A 222 -13.51 33.41 -12.81
N MET A 223 -14.71 32.97 -13.19
CA MET A 223 -14.94 32.20 -14.41
C MET A 223 -15.15 33.12 -15.62
N ILE A 224 -14.44 32.82 -16.71
CA ILE A 224 -14.68 33.38 -18.05
C ILE A 224 -15.90 32.66 -18.64
N TRP A 225 -16.81 33.47 -19.19
CA TRP A 225 -18.20 33.18 -19.55
C TRP A 225 -18.51 31.90 -20.34
N TRP A 226 -17.60 31.37 -21.16
CA TRP A 226 -17.85 30.20 -22.00
C TRP A 226 -18.00 28.88 -21.21
N LYS A 227 -17.45 28.79 -19.98
CA LYS A 227 -17.62 27.62 -19.11
C LYS A 227 -19.02 27.49 -18.50
N ARG A 228 -19.90 28.49 -18.68
CA ARG A 228 -21.31 28.42 -18.24
C ARG A 228 -22.21 27.59 -19.16
N ILE A 229 -21.72 27.17 -20.33
CA ILE A 229 -22.53 26.46 -21.34
C ILE A 229 -22.58 24.94 -21.09
N LEU A 230 -21.68 24.38 -20.27
CA LEU A 230 -21.62 22.92 -20.02
C LEU A 230 -22.59 22.39 -18.94
N TYR A 231 -23.48 23.22 -18.40
CA TYR A 231 -24.45 22.84 -17.36
C TYR A 231 -25.91 23.20 -17.69
N HIS A 232 -26.25 23.31 -18.98
CA HIS A 232 -27.63 23.27 -19.47
C HIS A 232 -27.79 22.18 -20.53
#